data_AF-A0A7R6W7A9-F1
#
_entry.id   AF-A0A7R6W7A9-F1
#
_cell.length_a   1.000
_cell.length_b   1.000
_cell.length_c   1.000
_cell.angle_alpha   90.00
_cell.angle_beta   90.00
_cell.angle_gamma   90.00
#
_symmetry.space_group_name_H-M   'P 1'
#
loop_
_entity.id
_entity.type
_entity.pdbx_description
1 polymer ?
#
loop_
_entity_poly.entity_id
_entity_poly.type
_entity_poly.pdbx_seq_one_letter_code
_entity_poly.pdbx_strand_id
1 'polypeptide(L)'
;MIKKSLTLVCLVAGIGFSGSVFAYGSEYSSNGCKKPRFKSFTPEHKSEVDPESEISFTVSGYAEPGSIEVVAKKVPLKPNIDFNGTYYTVTAKLPASLTGKYARIHVNADAMMGCNGKDGWLLKIRDKAEAQ
;
A
#
# COMPACT_ATOMS: atom_id res chain seq x y z
N MET A 1 61.02 41.89 -30.28
CA MET A 1 60.99 41.41 -28.89
C MET A 1 60.06 40.20 -28.80
N ILE A 2 60.54 39.10 -28.18
CA ILE A 2 59.79 38.13 -27.37
C ILE A 2 58.78 37.20 -28.11
N LYS A 3 59.20 35.95 -28.42
CA LYS A 3 58.89 34.63 -27.78
C LYS A 3 57.59 33.98 -28.31
N LYS A 4 57.69 32.87 -29.05
CA LYS A 4 57.68 31.45 -28.60
C LYS A 4 56.36 31.00 -27.97
N SER A 5 55.73 30.04 -28.66
CA SER A 5 55.11 28.81 -28.13
C SER A 5 53.87 28.94 -27.23
N LEU A 6 52.81 28.18 -27.53
CA LEU A 6 52.55 26.90 -26.86
C LEU A 6 51.10 26.45 -27.17
N THR A 7 50.97 25.24 -27.69
CA THR A 7 49.74 24.45 -27.75
C THR A 7 49.12 24.33 -26.36
N LEU A 8 47.82 24.59 -26.20
CA LEU A 8 47.08 24.18 -24.99
C LEU A 8 45.72 23.58 -25.36
N VAL A 9 45.68 22.26 -25.22
CA VAL A 9 44.49 21.41 -25.15
C VAL A 9 43.77 21.67 -23.83
N CYS A 10 42.46 21.98 -23.87
CA CYS A 10 41.53 21.86 -22.73
C CYS A 10 40.22 21.27 -23.27
N LEU A 11 40.07 19.94 -23.27
CA LEU A 11 39.46 19.15 -22.20
C LEU A 11 38.01 19.56 -21.94
N VAL A 12 37.09 18.88 -22.64
CA VAL A 12 35.64 18.99 -22.49
C VAL A 12 35.27 18.44 -21.11
N ALA A 13 34.98 19.35 -20.17
CA ALA A 13 34.39 19.00 -18.88
C ALA A 13 32.88 18.76 -19.06
N GLY A 14 32.50 17.51 -19.34
CA GLY A 14 31.11 17.06 -19.23
C GLY A 14 30.75 16.87 -17.77
N ILE A 15 30.09 17.85 -17.14
CA ILE A 15 29.47 17.68 -15.83
C ILE A 15 28.17 16.90 -16.03
N GLY A 16 28.26 15.57 -15.98
CA GLY A 16 27.09 14.70 -15.85
C GLY A 16 26.55 14.78 -14.43
N PHE A 17 25.32 15.26 -14.30
CA PHE A 17 24.56 15.31 -13.05
C PHE A 17 24.13 13.87 -12.66
N SER A 18 24.99 13.11 -11.99
CA SER A 18 24.61 11.85 -11.34
C SER A 18 24.12 12.12 -9.93
N GLY A 19 22.89 12.64 -9.83
CA GLY A 19 22.13 12.67 -8.58
C GLY A 19 21.71 11.26 -8.18
N SER A 20 22.59 10.50 -7.51
CA SER A 20 22.20 9.28 -6.81
C SER A 20 21.47 9.65 -5.53
N VAL A 21 20.15 9.71 -5.60
CA VAL A 21 19.24 9.99 -4.49
C VAL A 21 18.83 8.67 -3.81
N PHE A 22 19.14 8.59 -2.52
CA PHE A 22 18.69 7.70 -1.44
C PHE A 22 18.49 6.20 -1.70
N ALA A 23 19.46 5.41 -1.23
CA ALA A 23 19.20 4.07 -0.71
C ALA A 23 20.14 3.75 0.46
N TYR A 24 20.04 4.50 1.56
CA TYR A 24 20.45 4.01 2.87
C TYR A 24 19.22 4.09 3.76
N GLY A 25 18.34 3.10 3.61
CA GLY A 25 17.39 2.79 4.66
C GLY A 25 18.19 2.23 5.82
N SER A 26 18.54 3.09 6.77
CA SER A 26 19.06 2.65 8.05
C SER A 26 18.02 1.68 8.65
N GLU A 27 18.38 0.41 8.74
CA GLU A 27 17.73 -0.53 9.64
C GLU A 27 18.00 -0.05 11.06
N TYR A 28 17.15 0.86 11.53
CA TYR A 28 17.01 1.11 12.95
C TYR A 28 16.46 -0.18 13.57
N SER A 29 17.37 -0.93 14.20
CA SER A 29 17.04 -1.84 15.30
C SER A 29 16.22 -1.05 16.34
N SER A 30 14.90 -1.07 16.21
CA SER A 30 13.99 -0.39 17.12
C SER A 30 13.19 -1.41 17.91
N ASN A 31 13.64 -1.68 19.13
CA ASN A 31 12.74 -2.14 20.20
C ASN A 31 11.77 -1.00 20.56
N GLY A 32 10.77 -0.71 19.72
CA GLY A 32 9.91 0.45 20.00
C GLY A 32 8.51 0.46 19.42
N CYS A 33 8.23 -0.18 18.28
CA CYS A 33 6.86 -0.13 17.76
C CYS A 33 6.49 -1.28 16.83
N LYS A 34 5.54 -2.10 17.28
CA LYS A 34 5.00 -3.21 16.50
C LYS A 34 3.91 -2.68 15.58
N LYS A 35 4.28 -2.37 14.35
CA LYS A 35 3.33 -1.94 13.30
C LYS A 35 2.27 -3.01 13.04
N PRO A 36 1.00 -2.63 12.84
CA PRO A 36 -0.03 -3.55 12.37
C PRO A 36 0.41 -4.23 11.07
N ARG A 37 0.26 -5.55 11.02
CA ARG A 37 0.56 -6.35 9.82
C ARG A 37 -0.73 -6.92 9.26
N PHE A 38 -0.94 -6.75 7.97
CA PHE A 38 -2.10 -7.22 7.23
C PHE A 38 -1.74 -8.50 6.47
N LYS A 39 -2.61 -9.51 6.51
CA LYS A 39 -2.39 -10.82 5.89
C LYS A 39 -3.71 -11.47 5.47
N SER A 40 -3.62 -12.58 4.74
CA SER A 40 -4.76 -13.44 4.40
C SER A 40 -5.86 -12.69 3.66
N PHE A 41 -5.48 -11.93 2.64
CA PHE A 41 -6.41 -11.19 1.79
C PHE A 41 -7.27 -12.16 1.00
N THR A 42 -8.57 -12.04 1.15
CA THR A 42 -9.57 -12.80 0.38
C THR A 42 -10.62 -11.82 -0.12
N PRO A 43 -10.99 -11.87 -1.40
CA PRO A 43 -10.39 -12.64 -2.48
C PRO A 43 -8.93 -12.23 -2.78
N GLU A 44 -8.17 -13.11 -3.43
CA GLU A 44 -6.72 -12.93 -3.64
C GLU A 44 -6.38 -11.72 -4.52
N HIS A 45 -5.12 -11.28 -4.49
CA HIS A 45 -4.65 -10.17 -5.32
C HIS A 45 -4.86 -10.45 -6.82
N LYS A 46 -5.52 -9.52 -7.52
CA LYS A 46 -5.94 -9.58 -8.93
C LYS A 46 -6.99 -10.66 -9.25
N SER A 47 -7.60 -11.26 -8.23
CA SER A 47 -8.74 -12.15 -8.45
C SER A 47 -9.95 -11.38 -9.00
N GLU A 48 -10.81 -12.13 -9.68
CA GLU A 48 -12.08 -11.63 -10.20
C GLU A 48 -13.22 -12.04 -9.27
N VAL A 49 -14.08 -11.08 -8.93
CA VAL A 49 -15.13 -11.23 -7.92
C VAL A 49 -16.46 -10.71 -8.44
N ASP A 50 -17.56 -11.23 -7.92
CA ASP A 50 -18.89 -10.75 -8.28
C ASP A 50 -19.18 -9.38 -7.64
N PRO A 51 -20.12 -8.60 -8.19
CA PRO A 51 -20.60 -7.38 -7.55
C PRO A 51 -21.01 -7.60 -6.10
N GLU A 52 -20.73 -6.63 -5.24
CA GLU A 52 -21.14 -6.65 -3.83
C GLU A 52 -20.56 -7.82 -3.02
N SER A 53 -19.52 -8.48 -3.55
CA SER A 53 -18.79 -9.54 -2.86
C SER A 53 -18.21 -9.04 -1.54
N GLU A 54 -18.13 -9.97 -0.59
CA GLU A 54 -17.43 -9.75 0.67
C GLU A 54 -15.92 -9.87 0.47
N ILE A 55 -15.19 -9.00 1.15
CA ILE A 55 -13.75 -9.06 1.27
C ILE A 55 -13.39 -9.32 2.73
N SER A 56 -12.29 -10.02 2.95
CA SER A 56 -11.76 -10.27 4.28
C SER A 56 -10.24 -10.20 4.30
N PHE A 57 -9.70 -9.82 5.45
CA PHE A 57 -8.28 -9.88 5.73
C PHE A 57 -8.07 -9.99 7.25
N THR A 58 -6.85 -10.35 7.63
CA THR A 58 -6.44 -10.38 9.03
C THR A 58 -5.50 -9.23 9.32
N VAL A 59 -5.60 -8.66 10.51
CA VAL A 59 -4.64 -7.67 11.02
C VAL A 59 -4.14 -8.12 12.38
N SER A 60 -2.83 -8.03 12.60
CA SER A 60 -2.20 -8.42 13.88
C SER A 60 -2.86 -7.71 15.08
N GLY A 61 -2.90 -8.37 16.24
CA GLY A 61 -3.49 -7.83 17.48
C GLY A 61 -2.84 -6.55 18.04
N TYR A 62 -1.76 -6.06 17.43
CA TYR A 62 -1.15 -4.76 17.78
C TYR A 62 -1.93 -3.55 17.23
N ALA A 63 -2.90 -3.76 16.34
CA ALA A 63 -3.76 -2.72 15.83
C ALA A 63 -4.77 -2.24 16.88
N GLU A 64 -5.00 -0.94 16.93
CA GLU A 64 -6.13 -0.32 17.62
C GLU A 64 -7.39 -0.55 16.77
N PRO A 65 -8.40 -1.31 17.25
CA PRO A 65 -9.55 -1.71 16.43
C PRO A 65 -10.30 -0.53 15.80
N GLY A 66 -10.47 0.56 16.56
CA GLY A 66 -11.17 1.76 16.09
C GLY A 66 -10.45 2.54 14.98
N SER A 67 -9.17 2.25 14.74
CA SER A 67 -8.36 2.90 13.70
C SER A 67 -8.33 2.13 12.38
N ILE A 68 -8.97 0.95 12.31
CA ILE A 68 -8.94 0.10 11.11
C ILE A 68 -9.83 0.73 10.05
N GLU A 69 -9.20 1.25 8.99
CA GLU A 69 -9.86 1.85 7.84
C GLU A 69 -9.74 0.96 6.62
N VAL A 70 -10.85 0.76 5.92
CA VAL A 70 -10.92 0.01 4.66
C VAL A 70 -11.52 0.91 3.59
N VAL A 71 -10.78 1.14 2.51
CA VAL A 71 -11.18 2.04 1.42
C VAL A 71 -11.03 1.32 0.08
N ALA A 72 -12.14 1.16 -0.65
CA ALA A 72 -12.16 0.58 -1.99
C ALA A 72 -12.30 1.67 -3.04
N LYS A 73 -11.26 1.91 -3.86
CA LYS A 73 -11.30 2.92 -4.94
C LYS A 73 -11.81 4.30 -4.47
N LYS A 74 -11.27 4.80 -3.35
CA LYS A 74 -11.66 6.05 -2.67
C LYS A 74 -13.04 6.05 -2.00
N VAL A 75 -13.74 4.91 -1.98
CA VAL A 75 -15.00 4.75 -1.25
C VAL A 75 -14.70 4.09 0.09
N PRO A 76 -14.95 4.76 1.23
CA PRO A 76 -14.78 4.14 2.54
C PRO A 76 -15.82 3.02 2.71
N LEU A 77 -15.38 1.89 3.24
CA LEU A 77 -16.22 0.75 3.58
C LEU A 77 -16.47 0.73 5.08
N LYS A 78 -17.57 0.12 5.49
CA LYS A 78 -17.84 -0.16 6.90
C LYS A 78 -17.32 -1.57 7.23
N PRO A 79 -16.17 -1.72 7.90
CA PRO A 79 -15.66 -3.03 8.28
C PRO A 79 -16.45 -3.61 9.47
N ASN A 80 -16.57 -4.93 9.49
CA ASN A 80 -16.84 -5.72 10.69
C ASN A 80 -15.49 -6.23 11.22
N ILE A 81 -15.25 -6.10 12.52
CA ILE A 81 -13.97 -6.43 13.16
C ILE A 81 -14.24 -7.44 14.26
N ASP A 82 -13.67 -8.64 14.13
CA ASP A 82 -13.80 -9.74 15.08
C ASP A 82 -12.43 -10.13 15.67
N PHE A 83 -12.33 -10.21 17.00
CA PHE A 83 -11.07 -10.55 17.66
C PHE A 83 -10.96 -12.05 17.93
N ASN A 84 -9.95 -12.68 17.33
CA ASN A 84 -9.72 -14.12 17.40
C ASN A 84 -8.72 -14.51 18.51
N GLY A 85 -8.46 -13.63 19.49
CA GLY A 85 -7.52 -13.86 20.60
C GLY A 85 -6.07 -13.46 20.30
N THR A 86 -5.63 -13.49 19.04
CA THR A 86 -4.26 -13.10 18.64
C THR A 86 -4.21 -12.03 17.54
N TYR A 87 -5.25 -11.97 16.71
CA TYR A 87 -5.38 -11.05 15.59
C TYR A 87 -6.86 -10.72 15.40
N TYR A 88 -7.11 -9.68 14.61
CA TYR A 88 -8.46 -9.32 14.19
C TYR A 88 -8.72 -9.88 12.79
N THR A 89 -9.90 -10.44 12.61
CA THR A 89 -10.46 -10.77 11.32
C THR A 89 -11.36 -9.60 10.92
N VAL A 90 -11.08 -9.02 9.76
CA VAL A 90 -11.82 -7.86 9.27
C VAL A 90 -12.55 -8.27 8.01
N THR A 91 -13.86 -8.03 7.96
CA THR A 91 -14.66 -8.25 6.75
C THR A 91 -15.39 -6.99 6.33
N ALA A 92 -15.62 -6.81 5.03
CA ALA A 92 -16.36 -5.67 4.50
C ALA A 92 -17.04 -6.06 3.18
N LYS A 93 -18.16 -5.43 2.86
CA LYS A 93 -18.82 -5.61 1.55
C LYS A 93 -18.42 -4.53 0.57
N LEU A 94 -18.16 -4.94 -0.67
CA LEU A 94 -17.95 -4.01 -1.77
C LEU A 94 -19.27 -3.30 -2.11
N PRO A 95 -19.27 -1.99 -2.37
CA PRO A 95 -20.48 -1.27 -2.78
C PRO A 95 -20.78 -1.52 -4.25
N ALA A 96 -22.07 -1.53 -4.60
CA ALA A 96 -22.55 -1.70 -5.98
C ALA A 96 -22.00 -0.64 -6.97
N SER A 97 -21.53 0.51 -6.47
CA SER A 97 -20.92 1.56 -7.29
C SER A 97 -19.60 1.12 -7.97
N LEU A 98 -19.02 0.00 -7.54
CA LEU A 98 -17.77 -0.55 -8.06
C LEU A 98 -17.96 -1.69 -9.07
N THR A 99 -19.19 -2.08 -9.39
CA THR A 99 -19.49 -3.06 -10.45
C THR A 99 -18.82 -2.71 -11.77
N GLY A 100 -18.26 -3.71 -12.45
CA GLY A 100 -17.58 -3.58 -13.75
C GLY A 100 -16.25 -2.82 -13.69
N LYS A 101 -15.68 -2.61 -12.50
CA LYS A 101 -14.48 -1.81 -12.31
C LYS A 101 -13.38 -2.60 -11.60
N TYR A 102 -12.14 -2.21 -11.89
CA TYR A 102 -11.02 -2.53 -11.01
C TYR A 102 -11.07 -1.63 -9.78
N ALA A 103 -10.93 -2.24 -8.61
CA ALA A 103 -10.92 -1.57 -7.31
C ALA A 103 -9.66 -1.94 -6.53
N ARG A 104 -8.83 -0.95 -6.20
CA ARG A 104 -7.75 -1.12 -5.23
C ARG A 104 -8.34 -0.94 -3.85
N ILE A 105 -8.21 -1.97 -3.03
CA ILE A 105 -8.56 -1.95 -1.62
C ILE A 105 -7.33 -1.45 -0.86
N HIS A 106 -7.50 -0.35 -0.14
CA HIS A 106 -6.51 0.19 0.77
C HIS A 106 -6.95 -0.13 2.20
N VAL A 107 -6.03 -0.66 2.99
CA VAL A 107 -6.24 -0.93 4.40
C VAL A 107 -5.20 -0.18 5.21
N ASN A 108 -5.64 0.48 6.26
CA ASN A 108 -4.76 1.20 7.18
C ASN A 108 -5.22 0.92 8.61
N ALA A 109 -4.28 0.91 9.55
CA ALA A 109 -4.57 0.81 10.97
C ALA A 109 -3.43 1.43 11.76
N ASP A 110 -3.74 2.05 12.88
CA ASP A 110 -2.76 2.52 13.85
C ASP A 110 -2.54 1.44 14.92
N ALA A 111 -1.31 1.34 15.41
CA ALA A 111 -1.03 0.66 16.66
C ALA A 111 -1.31 1.60 17.84
N MET A 112 -1.62 1.02 18.99
CA MET A 112 -1.87 1.76 20.25
C MET A 112 -0.74 2.75 20.59
N MET A 113 0.51 2.41 20.24
CA MET A 113 1.71 3.22 20.49
C MET A 113 2.06 4.18 19.34
N GLY A 114 1.11 4.45 18.43
CA GLY A 114 1.19 5.52 17.43
C GLY A 114 1.81 5.14 16.09
N CYS A 115 2.11 3.87 15.82
CA CYS A 115 2.62 3.46 14.51
C CYS A 115 1.52 3.02 13.56
N ASN A 116 1.50 3.66 12.40
CA ASN A 116 0.59 3.28 11.34
C ASN A 116 1.14 2.11 10.50
N GLY A 117 0.25 1.16 10.20
CA GLY A 117 0.43 0.13 9.19
C GLY A 117 -0.49 0.40 8.01
N LYS A 118 0.01 0.18 6.80
CA LYS A 118 -0.76 0.31 5.54
C LYS A 118 -0.50 -0.89 4.66
N ASP A 119 -1.53 -1.34 3.95
CA ASP A 119 -1.41 -2.33 2.89
C ASP A 119 -2.54 -2.14 1.87
N GLY A 120 -2.58 -2.99 0.85
CA GLY A 120 -3.68 -3.02 -0.08
C GLY A 120 -3.47 -3.95 -1.27
N TRP A 121 -4.58 -4.43 -1.82
CA TRP A 121 -4.58 -5.32 -2.99
C TRP A 121 -5.59 -4.84 -4.04
N LEU A 122 -5.47 -5.40 -5.24
CA LEU A 122 -6.31 -5.04 -6.38
C LEU A 122 -7.30 -6.16 -6.65
N LEU A 123 -8.56 -5.82 -6.91
CA LEU A 123 -9.60 -6.75 -7.34
C LEU A 123 -10.19 -6.31 -8.68
N LYS A 124 -10.57 -7.28 -9.50
CA LYS A 124 -11.40 -7.08 -10.68
C LYS A 124 -12.84 -7.41 -10.32
N ILE A 125 -13.74 -6.44 -10.37
CA ILE A 125 -15.16 -6.67 -10.07
C ILE A 125 -15.88 -6.90 -11.39
N ARG A 126 -16.56 -8.03 -11.51
CA ARG A 126 -17.34 -8.38 -12.71
C ARG A 126 -18.47 -7.38 -12.94
N ASP A 127 -18.96 -7.39 -14.16
CA ASP A 127 -20.23 -6.76 -14.48
C ASP A 127 -21.36 -7.50 -13.76
N LYS A 128 -22.45 -6.78 -13.47
CA LYS A 128 -23.66 -7.42 -12.96
C LYS A 128 -24.23 -8.24 -14.11
N ALA A 129 -24.32 -9.56 -13.94
CA ALA A 129 -25.07 -10.38 -14.89
C ALA A 129 -26.49 -9.80 -14.94
N GLU A 130 -26.89 -9.31 -16.11
CA GLU A 130 -28.28 -8.97 -16.36
C GLU A 130 -29.07 -10.26 -16.17
N ALA A 131 -29.91 -10.30 -15.13
CA ALA A 131 -30.88 -11.37 -14.99
C ALA A 131 -31.82 -11.26 -16.21
N GLN A 132 -31.63 -12.16 -17.17
CA GLN A 132 -32.55 -12.37 -18.29
C GLN A 132 -33.86 -12.96 -17.78
#